data_AF-A0A0J9XZJ0-F1
#
_entry.id   AF-A0A0J9XZJ0-F1
#
_cell.length_a   1.000
_cell.length_b   1.000
_cell.length_c   1.000
_cell.angle_alpha   90.00
_cell.angle_beta   90.00
_cell.angle_gamma   90.00
#
_symmetry.space_group_name_H-M   'P 1'
#
loop_
_entity.id
_entity.type
_entity.pdbx_description
1 polymer ?
#
loop_
_entity_poly.entity_id
_entity_poly.type
_entity_poly.pdbx_seq_one_letter_code
_entity_poly.pdbx_strand_id
1 'polypeptide(L)'
;MVDGDLLLLLTEKELEQDLQMSSALLRKRFIRELESLKIAADYGSVDESQLDQFLMSLSPELSVYTYQMLGMGLNRSLLPSLTDEMMKTVCGMHNPIHRLKLRQAFKHIDDIEVAILSKQIDVFISYRRSTGNQLASLIKVLLQLRGYKVFIDVDKLYAGKFDSSLLKNIQAAKHFILVLTPNSLDRLFNDHNCEDWIHKELRCAFDYHKNVIPIFDQHFDFPADTDLPADIRHITRYNGVRWVHDYQEACMDKVERFIKGELNRTPSIGQQQTSVTSSASSGAQQRKVSARWSIAKTTQKCSVTRQQHSEMSNNHFTSTASEKQRNKQYQPLVIDVNLPPNSYRVYY
;
A
#
# COMPACT_ATOMS: atom_id res chain seq x y z
N MET A 1 16.46 -1.45 -45.45
CA MET A 1 17.13 -1.43 -44.14
C MET A 1 16.05 -1.69 -43.10
N VAL A 2 16.28 -2.60 -42.16
CA VAL A 2 15.34 -2.86 -41.05
C VAL A 2 15.52 -1.73 -40.04
N ASP A 3 14.46 -0.99 -39.73
CA ASP A 3 14.44 0.02 -38.68
C ASP A 3 14.01 -0.58 -37.32
N GLY A 4 13.96 0.26 -36.29
CA GLY A 4 13.61 -0.19 -34.93
C GLY A 4 12.19 -0.74 -34.83
N ASP A 5 11.22 -0.12 -35.52
CA ASP A 5 9.82 -0.53 -35.50
C ASP A 5 9.63 -1.90 -36.17
N LEU A 6 10.26 -2.11 -37.33
CA LEU A 6 10.23 -3.39 -38.01
C LEU A 6 10.97 -4.47 -37.21
N LEU A 7 12.10 -4.15 -36.58
CA LEU A 7 12.87 -5.08 -35.75
C LEU A 7 12.04 -5.63 -34.59
N LEU A 8 11.24 -4.79 -33.92
CA LEU A 8 10.42 -5.21 -32.78
C LEU A 8 9.21 -6.07 -33.20
N LEU A 9 8.82 -6.04 -34.48
CA LEU A 9 7.71 -6.84 -35.02
C LEU A 9 8.15 -8.09 -35.78
N LEU A 10 9.46 -8.30 -35.97
CA LEU A 10 9.99 -9.43 -36.74
C LEU A 10 9.52 -10.78 -36.18
N THR A 11 9.05 -11.61 -37.11
CA THR A 11 8.61 -12.98 -36.87
C THR A 11 9.66 -13.99 -37.33
N GLU A 12 9.57 -15.23 -36.82
CA GLU A 12 10.46 -16.31 -37.26
C GLU A 12 10.36 -16.58 -38.78
N LYS A 13 9.18 -16.38 -39.37
CA LYS A 13 8.97 -16.57 -40.81
C LYS A 13 9.69 -15.52 -41.65
N GLU A 14 9.62 -14.25 -41.26
CA GLU A 14 10.34 -13.15 -41.95
C GLU A 14 11.85 -13.30 -41.80
N LEU A 15 12.33 -13.78 -40.64
CA LEU A 15 13.74 -14.12 -40.45
C LEU A 15 14.21 -15.21 -41.44
N GLU A 16 13.37 -16.20 -41.70
CA GLU A 16 13.67 -17.30 -42.62
C GLU A 16 13.56 -16.89 -44.09
N GLN A 17 12.48 -16.20 -44.47
CA GLN A 17 12.14 -15.91 -45.87
C GLN A 17 12.84 -14.65 -46.40
N ASP A 18 12.82 -13.56 -45.64
CA ASP A 18 13.27 -12.25 -46.12
C ASP A 18 14.72 -11.97 -45.73
N LEU A 19 15.11 -12.37 -44.52
CA LEU A 19 16.48 -12.24 -44.01
C LEU A 19 17.35 -13.47 -44.27
N GLN A 20 16.79 -14.50 -44.90
CA GLN A 20 17.48 -15.73 -45.33
C GLN A 20 18.25 -16.45 -44.21
N MET A 21 17.76 -16.35 -42.96
CA MET A 21 18.35 -17.06 -41.83
C MET A 21 17.88 -18.51 -41.82
N SER A 22 18.50 -19.36 -42.65
CA SER A 22 18.12 -20.78 -42.83
C SER A 22 18.35 -21.65 -41.59
N SER A 23 19.34 -21.32 -40.75
CA SER A 23 19.65 -22.09 -39.55
C SER A 23 18.63 -21.83 -38.44
N ALA A 24 17.84 -22.85 -38.09
CA ALA A 24 16.86 -22.78 -37.00
C ALA A 24 17.50 -22.45 -35.64
N LEU A 25 18.73 -22.91 -35.38
CA LEU A 25 19.44 -22.57 -34.14
C LEU A 25 19.83 -21.09 -34.10
N LEU A 26 20.25 -20.53 -35.24
CA LEU A 26 20.58 -19.12 -35.35
C LEU A 26 19.33 -18.25 -35.16
N ARG A 27 18.20 -18.63 -35.79
CA ARG A 27 16.91 -17.95 -35.59
C ARG A 27 16.47 -17.97 -34.12
N LYS A 28 16.55 -19.14 -33.45
CA LYS A 28 16.22 -19.24 -32.01
C LYS A 28 17.11 -18.37 -31.14
N ARG A 29 18.41 -18.32 -31.41
CA ARG A 29 19.34 -17.44 -30.70
C ARG A 29 18.98 -15.97 -30.93
N PHE A 30 18.73 -15.58 -32.18
CA PHE A 30 18.34 -14.22 -32.53
C PHE A 30 17.05 -13.80 -31.83
N ILE A 31 16.01 -14.63 -31.87
CA ILE A 31 14.74 -14.36 -31.19
C ILE A 31 14.95 -14.17 -29.68
N ARG A 32 15.79 -14.98 -29.04
CA ARG A 32 16.09 -14.82 -27.61
C ARG A 32 16.79 -13.49 -27.29
N GLU A 33 17.75 -13.07 -28.13
CA GLU A 33 18.39 -11.76 -27.97
C GLU A 33 17.39 -10.62 -28.25
N LEU A 34 16.50 -10.79 -29.23
CA LEU A 34 15.44 -9.84 -29.54
C LEU A 34 14.43 -9.72 -28.39
N GLU A 35 14.03 -10.82 -27.76
CA GLU A 35 13.19 -10.82 -26.56
C GLU A 35 13.88 -10.07 -25.41
N SER A 36 15.17 -10.29 -25.21
CA SER A 36 15.96 -9.58 -24.20
C SER A 36 16.01 -8.08 -24.48
N LEU A 37 16.14 -7.68 -25.75
CA LEU A 37 16.06 -6.29 -26.17
C LEU A 37 14.66 -5.70 -25.91
N LYS A 38 13.59 -6.43 -26.25
CA LYS A 38 12.21 -5.98 -26.02
C LYS A 38 11.90 -5.71 -24.55
N ILE A 39 12.44 -6.56 -23.65
CA ILE A 39 12.31 -6.42 -22.19
C ILE A 39 13.08 -5.19 -21.69
N ALA A 40 14.23 -4.86 -22.29
CA ALA A 40 15.08 -3.76 -21.86
C ALA A 40 14.76 -2.40 -22.53
N ALA A 41 13.88 -2.41 -23.54
CA ALA A 41 13.56 -1.22 -24.30
C ALA A 41 12.69 -0.23 -23.50
N ASP A 42 12.90 1.07 -23.74
CA ASP A 42 12.08 2.13 -23.18
C ASP A 42 10.97 2.50 -24.17
N TYR A 43 9.72 2.30 -23.75
CA TYR A 43 8.52 2.60 -24.54
C TYR A 43 7.87 3.93 -24.16
N GLY A 44 8.51 4.76 -23.33
CA GLY A 44 7.90 5.99 -22.78
C GLY A 44 7.42 7.01 -23.81
N SER A 45 7.90 6.97 -25.05
CA SER A 45 7.43 7.84 -26.15
C SER A 45 6.11 7.39 -26.78
N VAL A 46 5.76 6.11 -26.66
CA VAL A 46 4.57 5.49 -27.28
C VAL A 46 3.57 4.96 -26.24
N ASP A 47 4.01 4.74 -25.00
CA ASP A 47 3.20 4.20 -23.92
C ASP A 47 2.67 5.30 -22.98
N GLU A 48 1.59 5.97 -23.41
CA GLU A 48 0.92 6.96 -22.57
C GLU A 48 0.30 6.36 -21.29
N SER A 49 0.00 5.05 -21.30
CA SER A 49 -0.76 4.37 -20.25
C SER A 49 0.10 3.64 -19.21
N GLN A 50 1.43 3.68 -19.34
CA GLN A 50 2.39 2.90 -18.54
C GLN A 50 2.05 1.40 -18.53
N LEU A 51 1.62 0.88 -19.69
CA LEU A 51 1.37 -0.53 -19.91
C LEU A 51 2.63 -1.37 -19.66
N ASP A 52 3.79 -0.92 -20.13
CA ASP A 52 5.04 -1.66 -19.97
C ASP A 52 5.40 -1.85 -18.50
N GLN A 53 5.34 -0.75 -17.73
CA GLN A 53 5.63 -0.76 -16.30
C GLN A 53 4.68 -1.71 -15.54
N PHE A 54 3.42 -1.78 -15.97
CA PHE A 54 2.46 -2.74 -15.43
C PHE A 54 2.88 -4.19 -15.74
N LEU A 55 3.17 -4.51 -17.01
CA LEU A 55 3.58 -5.86 -17.41
C LEU A 55 4.88 -6.28 -16.70
N MET A 56 5.85 -5.37 -16.59
CA MET A 56 7.08 -5.53 -15.81
C MET A 56 6.82 -5.84 -14.34
N SER A 57 5.86 -5.15 -13.73
CA SER A 57 5.50 -5.38 -12.32
C SER A 57 4.89 -6.77 -12.07
N LEU A 58 4.26 -7.37 -13.09
CA LEU A 58 3.74 -8.73 -13.03
C LEU A 58 4.83 -9.78 -13.24
N SER A 59 5.59 -9.64 -14.32
CA SER A 59 6.65 -10.56 -14.72
C SER A 59 7.46 -9.91 -15.85
N PRO A 60 8.79 -9.77 -15.73
CA PRO A 60 9.61 -9.14 -16.77
C PRO A 60 9.43 -9.74 -18.17
N GLU A 61 9.20 -11.06 -18.23
CA GLU A 61 8.92 -11.82 -19.45
C GLU A 61 7.69 -11.33 -20.25
N LEU A 62 6.75 -10.61 -19.61
CA LEU A 62 5.54 -10.11 -20.26
C LEU A 62 5.77 -8.81 -21.04
N SER A 63 6.82 -8.05 -20.74
CA SER A 63 7.16 -6.81 -21.45
C SER A 63 7.55 -7.05 -22.92
N VAL A 64 7.92 -8.29 -23.28
CA VAL A 64 8.13 -8.70 -24.69
C VAL A 64 6.93 -8.35 -25.58
N TYR A 65 5.71 -8.31 -25.03
CA TYR A 65 4.47 -8.05 -25.76
C TYR A 65 4.11 -6.57 -25.86
N THR A 66 4.76 -5.69 -25.09
CA THR A 66 4.40 -4.27 -24.96
C THR A 66 4.25 -3.58 -26.32
N TYR A 67 5.28 -3.62 -27.16
CA TYR A 67 5.28 -2.93 -28.44
C TYR A 67 4.14 -3.39 -29.36
N GLN A 68 3.89 -4.70 -29.42
CA GLN A 68 2.82 -5.26 -30.23
C GLN A 68 1.43 -4.90 -29.69
N MET A 69 1.27 -4.86 -28.36
CA MET A 69 0.02 -4.43 -27.73
C MET A 69 -0.27 -2.95 -28.02
N LEU A 70 0.73 -2.08 -27.84
CA LEU A 70 0.62 -0.64 -28.13
C LEU A 70 0.35 -0.38 -29.61
N GLY A 71 1.02 -1.10 -30.52
CA GLY A 71 0.81 -1.00 -31.96
C GLY A 71 -0.61 -1.37 -32.41
N MET A 72 -1.31 -2.21 -31.64
CA MET A 72 -2.72 -2.57 -31.87
C MET A 72 -3.70 -1.61 -31.16
N GLY A 73 -3.20 -0.54 -30.53
CA GLY A 73 -3.99 0.43 -29.77
C GLY A 73 -4.48 -0.08 -28.41
N LEU A 74 -3.90 -1.18 -27.90
CA LEU A 74 -4.21 -1.65 -26.56
C LEU A 74 -3.48 -0.79 -25.54
N ASN A 75 -4.23 -0.30 -24.57
CA ASN A 75 -3.75 0.46 -23.44
C ASN A 75 -4.15 -0.25 -22.13
N ARG A 76 -3.61 0.24 -21.01
CA ARG A 76 -3.88 -0.31 -19.67
C ARG A 76 -5.38 -0.47 -19.36
N SER A 77 -6.22 0.46 -19.78
CA SER A 77 -7.66 0.45 -19.48
C SER A 77 -8.44 -0.60 -20.25
N LEU A 78 -7.96 -1.02 -21.43
CA LEU A 78 -8.58 -2.07 -22.24
C LEU A 78 -8.16 -3.49 -21.83
N LEU A 79 -7.10 -3.64 -21.01
CA LEU A 79 -6.61 -4.94 -20.56
C LEU A 79 -7.70 -5.85 -19.96
N PRO A 80 -8.58 -5.38 -19.05
CA PRO A 80 -9.59 -6.26 -18.45
C PRO A 80 -10.60 -6.83 -19.46
N SER A 81 -10.74 -6.21 -20.63
CA SER A 81 -11.65 -6.66 -21.69
C SER A 81 -11.04 -7.71 -22.64
N LEU A 82 -9.74 -7.99 -22.52
CA LEU A 82 -9.05 -8.92 -23.40
C LEU A 82 -9.48 -10.38 -23.16
N THR A 83 -9.89 -11.03 -24.24
CA THR A 83 -10.15 -12.47 -24.27
C THR A 83 -8.88 -13.28 -24.54
N ASP A 84 -8.86 -14.56 -24.19
CA ASP A 84 -7.69 -15.44 -24.45
C ASP A 84 -7.34 -15.51 -25.94
N GLU A 85 -8.36 -15.53 -26.80
CA GLU A 85 -8.19 -15.50 -28.25
C GLU A 85 -7.54 -14.21 -28.74
N MET A 86 -7.97 -13.04 -28.22
CA MET A 86 -7.34 -11.76 -28.55
C MET A 86 -5.89 -11.69 -28.05
N MET A 87 -5.60 -12.22 -26.85
CA MET A 87 -4.20 -12.28 -26.35
C MET A 87 -3.32 -13.11 -27.27
N LYS A 88 -3.83 -14.24 -27.78
CA LYS A 88 -3.07 -15.11 -28.68
C LYS A 88 -2.91 -14.49 -30.07
N THR A 89 -3.99 -14.00 -30.66
CA THR A 89 -4.05 -13.60 -32.08
C THR A 89 -3.59 -12.16 -32.30
N VAL A 90 -4.04 -11.23 -31.47
CA VAL A 90 -3.76 -9.79 -31.62
C VAL A 90 -2.44 -9.42 -30.92
N CYS A 91 -2.25 -9.89 -29.68
CA CYS A 91 -1.07 -9.54 -28.89
C CYS A 91 0.13 -10.48 -29.13
N GLY A 92 -0.03 -11.54 -29.94
CA GLY A 92 1.04 -12.50 -30.22
C GLY A 92 1.48 -13.35 -29.02
N MET A 93 0.68 -13.44 -27.95
CA MET A 93 1.01 -14.21 -26.75
C MET A 93 0.75 -15.70 -26.96
N HIS A 94 1.64 -16.37 -27.70
CA HIS A 94 1.52 -17.80 -28.00
C HIS A 94 1.72 -18.69 -26.76
N ASN A 95 2.52 -18.24 -25.78
CA ASN A 95 2.77 -18.98 -24.55
C ASN A 95 1.51 -19.01 -23.65
N PRO A 96 0.91 -20.19 -23.39
CA PRO A 96 -0.28 -20.30 -22.56
C PRO A 96 -0.06 -19.87 -21.10
N ILE A 97 1.17 -20.00 -20.59
CA ILE A 97 1.50 -19.58 -19.22
C ILE A 97 1.49 -18.06 -19.10
N HIS A 98 1.94 -17.34 -20.13
CA HIS A 98 1.92 -15.87 -20.14
C HIS A 98 0.49 -15.35 -20.17
N ARG A 99 -0.37 -15.93 -21.02
CA ARG A 99 -1.81 -15.61 -21.04
C ARG A 99 -2.48 -15.91 -19.70
N LEU A 100 -2.18 -17.05 -19.08
CA LEU A 100 -2.71 -17.40 -17.77
C LEU A 100 -2.29 -16.41 -16.69
N LYS A 101 -0.98 -16.07 -16.60
CA LYS A 101 -0.44 -15.06 -15.68
C LYS A 101 -1.18 -13.73 -15.84
N LEU A 102 -1.34 -13.26 -17.07
CA LEU A 102 -2.01 -12.00 -17.37
C LEU A 102 -3.51 -12.03 -17.00
N ARG A 103 -4.21 -13.14 -17.31
CA ARG A 103 -5.63 -13.33 -16.92
C ARG A 103 -5.84 -13.40 -15.42
N GLN A 104 -4.90 -14.01 -14.68
CA GLN A 104 -4.94 -14.01 -13.22
C GLN A 104 -4.70 -12.59 -12.68
N ALA A 105 -3.76 -11.85 -13.27
CA ALA A 105 -3.52 -10.46 -12.91
C ALA A 105 -4.75 -9.57 -13.12
N PHE A 106 -5.58 -9.82 -14.14
CA PHE A 106 -6.82 -9.05 -14.34
C PHE A 106 -7.82 -9.18 -13.20
N LYS A 107 -7.84 -10.33 -12.50
CA LYS A 107 -8.70 -10.52 -11.33
C LYS A 107 -8.23 -9.70 -10.12
N HIS A 108 -6.95 -9.34 -10.11
CA HIS A 108 -6.27 -8.65 -9.01
C HIS A 108 -5.66 -7.32 -9.46
N ILE A 109 -6.17 -6.74 -10.56
CA ILE A 109 -5.58 -5.53 -11.14
C ILE A 109 -5.65 -4.36 -10.16
N ASP A 110 -6.74 -4.29 -9.40
CA ASP A 110 -6.92 -3.31 -8.33
C ASP A 110 -5.91 -3.52 -7.21
N ASP A 111 -5.64 -4.77 -6.80
CA ASP A 111 -4.64 -5.08 -5.77
C ASP A 111 -3.23 -4.67 -6.22
N ILE A 112 -2.89 -4.92 -7.48
CA ILE A 112 -1.60 -4.54 -8.08
C ILE A 112 -1.48 -3.01 -8.17
N GLU A 113 -2.55 -2.32 -8.57
CA GLU A 113 -2.61 -0.86 -8.60
C GLU A 113 -2.40 -0.26 -7.21
N VAL A 114 -3.12 -0.76 -6.22
CA VAL A 114 -2.97 -0.35 -4.82
C VAL A 114 -1.54 -0.63 -4.34
N ALA A 115 -0.94 -1.77 -4.70
CA ALA A 115 0.44 -2.10 -4.34
C ALA A 115 1.45 -1.13 -4.97
N ILE A 116 1.27 -0.73 -6.23
CA ILE A 116 2.11 0.28 -6.89
C ILE A 116 1.93 1.65 -6.22
N LEU A 117 0.68 2.08 -6.00
CA LEU A 117 0.35 3.35 -5.35
C LEU A 117 0.88 3.41 -3.90
N SER A 118 0.91 2.28 -3.18
CA SER A 118 1.39 2.22 -1.80
C SER A 118 2.88 2.57 -1.65
N LYS A 119 3.65 2.46 -2.74
CA LYS A 119 5.06 2.92 -2.79
C LYS A 119 5.17 4.43 -2.99
N GLN A 120 4.09 5.07 -3.42
CA GLN A 120 4.03 6.48 -3.81
C GLN A 120 3.26 7.34 -2.80
N ILE A 121 2.45 6.76 -1.92
CA ILE A 121 1.63 7.47 -0.95
C ILE A 121 1.84 6.87 0.44
N ASP A 122 2.38 7.67 1.36
CA ASP A 122 2.49 7.31 2.78
C ASP A 122 1.28 7.80 3.58
N VAL A 123 0.85 9.04 3.32
CA VAL A 123 -0.18 9.73 4.09
C VAL A 123 -1.26 10.27 3.15
N PHE A 124 -2.51 9.97 3.45
CA PHE A 124 -3.69 10.59 2.84
C PHE A 124 -4.28 11.63 3.79
N ILE A 125 -4.56 12.84 3.31
CA ILE A 125 -5.20 13.90 4.10
C ILE A 125 -6.63 14.15 3.60
N SER A 126 -7.60 13.83 4.45
CA SER A 126 -9.01 14.18 4.30
C SER A 126 -9.31 15.49 5.04
N TYR A 127 -10.04 16.40 4.41
CA TYR A 127 -10.37 17.70 4.97
C TYR A 127 -11.64 18.27 4.34
N ARG A 128 -12.30 19.16 5.07
CA ARG A 128 -13.42 19.92 4.52
C ARG A 128 -12.94 21.10 3.70
N ARG A 129 -13.15 21.09 2.38
CA ARG A 129 -12.67 22.17 1.49
C ARG A 129 -13.09 23.59 1.89
N SER A 130 -14.33 23.76 2.37
CA SER A 130 -14.87 25.07 2.73
C SER A 130 -14.19 25.71 3.94
N THR A 131 -13.58 24.93 4.84
CA THR A 131 -13.05 25.45 6.11
C THR A 131 -11.62 24.99 6.43
N GLY A 132 -11.17 23.84 5.91
CA GLY A 132 -9.89 23.20 6.25
C GLY A 132 -8.82 23.23 5.17
N ASN A 133 -9.05 23.90 4.04
CA ASN A 133 -8.10 23.94 2.91
C ASN A 133 -6.72 24.50 3.29
N GLN A 134 -6.67 25.57 4.08
CA GLN A 134 -5.42 26.19 4.52
C GLN A 134 -4.62 25.26 5.44
N LEU A 135 -5.28 24.72 6.48
CA LEU A 135 -4.64 23.84 7.45
C LEU A 135 -4.16 22.53 6.80
N ALA A 136 -4.97 21.91 5.93
CA ALA A 136 -4.58 20.71 5.21
C ALA A 136 -3.38 20.94 4.28
N SER A 137 -3.34 22.10 3.59
CA SER A 137 -2.21 22.48 2.74
C SER A 137 -0.93 22.70 3.56
N LEU A 138 -1.04 23.33 4.73
CA LEU A 138 0.07 23.53 5.64
C LEU A 138 0.64 22.19 6.14
N ILE A 139 -0.22 21.30 6.65
CA ILE A 139 0.18 19.97 7.13
C ILE A 139 0.85 19.17 6.01
N LYS A 140 0.31 19.24 4.78
CA LYS A 140 0.93 18.60 3.62
C LYS A 140 2.37 19.09 3.41
N VAL A 141 2.58 20.40 3.34
CA VAL A 141 3.92 20.97 3.12
C VAL A 141 4.87 20.56 4.25
N LEU A 142 4.44 20.65 5.51
CA LEU A 142 5.28 20.29 6.66
C LEU A 142 5.67 18.80 6.67
N LEU A 143 4.74 17.90 6.36
CA LEU A 143 5.03 16.47 6.23
C LEU A 143 5.95 16.16 5.04
N GLN A 144 5.77 16.85 3.91
CA GLN A 144 6.65 16.70 2.75
C GLN A 144 8.08 17.14 3.04
N LEU A 145 8.27 18.24 3.79
CA LEU A 145 9.58 18.67 4.27
C LEU A 145 10.24 17.63 5.18
N ARG A 146 9.45 16.82 5.89
CA ARG A 146 9.90 15.68 6.71
C ARG A 146 10.09 14.38 5.92
N GLY A 147 9.92 14.41 4.59
CA GLY A 147 10.18 13.27 3.70
C GLY A 147 9.00 12.32 3.48
N TYR A 148 7.81 12.65 3.96
CA TYR A 148 6.61 11.84 3.71
C TYR A 148 6.00 12.13 2.33
N LYS A 149 5.53 11.07 1.65
CA LYS A 149 4.74 11.23 0.42
C LYS A 149 3.28 11.44 0.77
N VAL A 150 2.82 12.68 0.67
CA VAL A 150 1.48 13.09 1.09
C VAL A 150 0.56 13.31 -0.10
N PHE A 151 -0.60 12.68 -0.05
CA PHE A 151 -1.70 12.90 -0.97
C PHE A 151 -2.81 13.73 -0.31
N ILE A 152 -3.30 14.73 -1.03
CA ILE A 152 -4.46 15.54 -0.67
C ILE A 152 -5.31 15.68 -1.92
N ASP A 153 -6.62 15.57 -1.79
CA ASP A 153 -7.52 15.82 -2.90
C ASP A 153 -7.65 17.34 -3.15
N VAL A 154 -7.19 17.80 -4.33
CA VAL A 154 -7.29 19.19 -4.78
C VAL A 154 -8.03 19.23 -6.12
N ASP A 155 -9.29 19.65 -6.08
CA ASP A 155 -10.18 20.17 -7.14
C ASP A 155 -10.24 19.54 -8.54
N LYS A 156 -9.60 18.39 -8.81
CA LYS A 156 -9.71 17.73 -10.13
C LYS A 156 -10.88 16.74 -10.28
N LEU A 157 -11.68 16.50 -9.25
CA LEU A 157 -12.58 15.34 -9.18
C LEU A 157 -14.07 15.59 -9.52
N TYR A 158 -14.46 16.76 -10.02
CA TYR A 158 -15.88 17.06 -10.31
C TYR A 158 -16.45 16.46 -11.60
N ALA A 159 -15.65 15.76 -12.44
CA ALA A 159 -16.12 15.17 -13.69
C ALA A 159 -16.12 13.63 -13.65
N GLY A 160 -17.32 13.05 -13.62
CA GLY A 160 -17.71 11.64 -13.53
C GLY A 160 -16.71 10.53 -13.91
N LYS A 161 -16.65 9.52 -13.03
CA LYS A 161 -15.89 8.24 -13.06
C LYS A 161 -14.54 8.19 -12.33
N PHE A 162 -14.32 8.99 -11.29
CA PHE A 162 -13.07 8.95 -10.49
C PHE A 162 -13.20 8.47 -9.04
N ASP A 163 -14.41 8.13 -8.56
CA ASP A 163 -14.64 7.67 -7.18
C ASP A 163 -13.73 6.49 -6.79
N SER A 164 -13.47 5.58 -7.74
CA SER A 164 -12.60 4.42 -7.51
C SER A 164 -11.13 4.81 -7.32
N SER A 165 -10.64 5.83 -8.01
CA SER A 165 -9.23 6.26 -7.91
C SER A 165 -8.92 6.91 -6.56
N LEU A 166 -9.84 7.74 -6.05
CA LEU A 166 -9.68 8.36 -4.75
C LEU A 166 -9.67 7.31 -3.63
N LEU A 167 -10.62 6.38 -3.66
CA LEU A 167 -10.67 5.28 -2.68
C LEU A 167 -9.44 4.37 -2.78
N LYS A 168 -8.92 4.10 -4.00
CA LYS A 168 -7.64 3.40 -4.19
C LYS A 168 -6.45 4.13 -3.56
N ASN A 169 -6.41 5.46 -3.61
CA ASN A 169 -5.35 6.23 -2.94
C ASN A 169 -5.42 6.08 -1.41
N ILE A 170 -6.63 6.02 -0.84
CA ILE A 170 -6.83 5.75 0.60
C ILE A 170 -6.37 4.32 0.91
N GLN A 171 -6.76 3.34 0.10
CA GLN A 171 -6.32 1.95 0.23
C GLN A 171 -4.79 1.80 0.11
N ALA A 172 -4.14 2.62 -0.71
CA ALA A 172 -2.70 2.61 -0.88
C ALA A 172 -1.95 3.28 0.28
N ALA A 173 -2.53 4.34 0.87
CA ALA A 173 -1.91 5.07 1.97
C ALA A 173 -1.78 4.21 3.24
N LYS A 174 -0.74 4.47 4.03
CA LYS A 174 -0.50 3.81 5.33
C LYS A 174 -1.22 4.54 6.46
N HIS A 175 -1.21 5.87 6.39
CA HIS A 175 -1.79 6.76 7.39
C HIS A 175 -2.89 7.60 6.77
N PHE A 176 -3.94 7.84 7.54
CA PHE A 176 -5.07 8.66 7.15
C PHE A 176 -5.19 9.81 8.16
N ILE A 177 -4.95 11.03 7.72
CA ILE A 177 -5.09 12.23 8.55
C ILE A 177 -6.45 12.86 8.23
N LEU A 178 -7.25 13.10 9.26
CA LEU A 178 -8.52 13.81 9.15
C LEU A 178 -8.39 15.20 9.78
N VAL A 179 -8.52 16.24 8.96
CA VAL A 179 -8.48 17.64 9.42
C VAL A 179 -9.89 18.08 9.80
N LEU A 180 -10.07 18.34 11.10
CA LEU A 180 -11.33 18.70 11.73
C LEU A 180 -11.31 20.18 12.10
N THR A 181 -11.85 21.01 11.20
CA THR A 181 -12.09 22.44 11.39
C THR A 181 -13.54 22.68 11.83
N PRO A 182 -13.88 23.89 12.34
CA PRO A 182 -15.26 24.26 12.58
C PRO A 182 -16.16 23.90 11.39
N ASN A 183 -17.32 23.31 11.69
CA ASN A 183 -18.34 22.95 10.71
C ASN A 183 -17.90 21.90 9.67
N SER A 184 -16.77 21.22 9.90
CA SER A 184 -16.24 20.22 8.96
C SER A 184 -17.15 18.99 8.81
N LEU A 185 -17.85 18.61 9.89
CA LEU A 185 -18.71 17.44 9.97
C LEU A 185 -20.20 17.74 9.76
N ASP A 186 -20.60 19.00 9.60
CA ASP A 186 -22.03 19.40 9.59
C ASP A 186 -22.85 18.73 8.48
N ARG A 187 -22.23 18.39 7.35
CA ARG A 187 -22.92 17.70 6.24
C ARG A 187 -23.19 16.21 6.54
N LEU A 188 -22.58 15.66 7.58
CA LEU A 188 -22.73 14.25 7.94
C LEU A 188 -23.99 13.98 8.74
N PHE A 189 -24.64 15.01 9.31
CA PHE A 189 -25.73 14.82 10.28
C PHE A 189 -26.92 14.00 9.78
N ASN A 190 -27.17 14.00 8.47
CA ASN A 190 -28.25 13.24 7.84
C ASN A 190 -27.76 12.42 6.65
N ASP A 191 -26.45 12.14 6.58
CA ASP A 191 -25.86 11.43 5.45
C ASP A 191 -25.96 9.91 5.62
N HIS A 192 -27.19 9.38 5.54
CA HIS A 192 -27.45 7.94 5.67
C HIS A 192 -27.02 7.14 4.43
N ASN A 193 -26.89 7.79 3.28
CA ASN A 193 -26.56 7.15 2.01
C ASN A 193 -25.05 7.18 1.70
N CYS A 194 -24.24 7.78 2.58
CA CYS A 194 -22.80 7.93 2.36
C CYS A 194 -22.51 8.69 1.06
N GLU A 195 -23.16 9.84 0.89
CA GLU A 195 -22.99 10.72 -0.27
C GLU A 195 -21.85 11.72 -0.07
N ASP A 196 -21.60 12.15 1.19
CA ASP A 196 -20.53 13.10 1.47
C ASP A 196 -19.15 12.45 1.32
N TRP A 197 -18.21 13.19 0.75
CA TRP A 197 -16.86 12.70 0.51
C TRP A 197 -16.13 12.34 1.80
N ILE A 198 -16.24 13.16 2.86
CA ILE A 198 -15.58 12.85 4.13
C ILE A 198 -16.14 11.54 4.70
N HIS A 199 -17.45 11.30 4.52
CA HIS A 199 -18.07 10.03 4.91
C HIS A 199 -17.46 8.85 4.15
N LYS A 200 -17.45 8.92 2.81
CA LYS A 200 -16.89 7.87 1.94
C LYS A 200 -15.43 7.58 2.27
N GLU A 201 -14.62 8.62 2.41
CA GLU A 201 -13.19 8.52 2.71
C GLU A 201 -12.93 7.90 4.08
N LEU A 202 -13.64 8.38 5.12
CA LEU A 202 -13.45 7.91 6.48
C LEU A 202 -13.92 6.46 6.66
N ARG A 203 -15.07 6.11 6.07
CA ARG A 203 -15.55 4.72 6.02
C ARG A 203 -14.52 3.82 5.33
N CYS A 204 -13.98 4.23 4.18
CA CYS A 204 -12.94 3.48 3.50
C CYS A 204 -11.68 3.32 4.36
N ALA A 205 -11.25 4.37 5.06
CA ALA A 205 -10.11 4.29 5.97
C ALA A 205 -10.34 3.27 7.10
N PHE A 206 -11.56 3.16 7.61
CA PHE A 206 -11.91 2.17 8.63
C PHE A 206 -12.01 0.74 8.08
N ASP A 207 -12.64 0.56 6.92
CA ASP A 207 -12.78 -0.76 6.26
C ASP A 207 -11.40 -1.38 5.96
N TYR A 208 -10.42 -0.54 5.60
CA TYR A 208 -9.04 -0.97 5.33
C TYR A 208 -8.09 -0.80 6.54
N HIS A 209 -8.62 -0.60 7.73
CA HIS A 209 -7.87 -0.53 9.00
C HIS A 209 -6.66 0.43 8.97
N LYS A 210 -6.84 1.61 8.37
CA LYS A 210 -5.78 2.63 8.29
C LYS A 210 -5.47 3.21 9.67
N ASN A 211 -4.25 3.70 9.84
CA ASN A 211 -3.90 4.48 11.02
C ASN A 211 -4.51 5.89 10.91
N VAL A 212 -5.71 6.05 11.47
CA VAL A 212 -6.48 7.30 11.45
C VAL A 212 -5.97 8.25 12.54
N ILE A 213 -5.55 9.45 12.13
CA ILE A 213 -4.98 10.49 12.99
C ILE A 213 -5.82 11.77 12.82
N PRO A 214 -6.75 12.05 13.76
CA PRO A 214 -7.51 13.29 13.75
C PRO A 214 -6.61 14.49 14.11
N ILE A 215 -6.76 15.59 13.38
CA ILE A 215 -6.16 16.89 13.72
C ILE A 215 -7.29 17.87 13.98
N PHE A 216 -7.39 18.35 15.21
CA PHE A 216 -8.43 19.27 15.65
C PHE A 216 -7.93 20.70 15.53
N ASP A 217 -8.66 21.53 14.80
CA ASP A 217 -8.48 22.97 14.86
C ASP A 217 -8.77 23.51 16.27
N GLN A 218 -8.24 24.70 16.58
CA GLN A 218 -8.45 25.34 17.87
C GLN A 218 -9.93 25.49 18.23
N HIS A 219 -10.78 25.74 17.22
CA HIS A 219 -12.21 26.02 17.40
C HIS A 219 -13.11 24.84 17.04
N PHE A 220 -12.55 23.63 16.86
CA PHE A 220 -13.33 22.44 16.60
C PHE A 220 -13.83 21.78 17.88
N ASP A 221 -15.12 21.47 17.89
CA ASP A 221 -15.78 20.60 18.86
C ASP A 221 -16.54 19.50 18.13
N PHE A 222 -16.56 18.30 18.72
CA PHE A 222 -17.34 17.21 18.16
C PHE A 222 -18.84 17.49 18.29
N PRO A 223 -19.64 17.18 17.25
CA PRO A 223 -21.10 17.17 17.35
C PRO A 223 -21.56 16.08 18.33
N ALA A 224 -22.86 16.07 18.64
CA ALA A 224 -23.40 15.01 19.47
C ALA A 224 -23.20 13.65 18.77
N ASP A 225 -22.89 12.66 19.60
CA ASP A 225 -22.55 11.32 19.18
C ASP A 225 -23.71 10.65 18.39
N THR A 226 -24.96 11.08 18.62
CA THR A 226 -26.17 10.66 17.89
C THR A 226 -26.28 11.22 16.47
N ASP A 227 -25.59 12.32 16.20
CA ASP A 227 -25.75 13.07 14.95
C ASP A 227 -24.81 12.53 13.87
N LEU A 228 -23.77 11.77 14.24
CA LEU A 228 -22.87 11.15 13.26
C LEU A 228 -23.41 9.79 12.78
N PRO A 229 -23.23 9.45 11.49
CA PRO A 229 -23.54 8.12 10.97
C PRO A 229 -22.85 7.00 11.77
N ALA A 230 -23.55 5.90 11.97
CA ALA A 230 -23.16 4.85 12.92
C ALA A 230 -21.83 4.14 12.55
N ASP A 231 -21.53 4.05 11.27
CA ASP A 231 -20.31 3.46 10.73
C ASP A 231 -19.07 4.31 11.02
N ILE A 232 -19.18 5.65 10.99
CA ILE A 232 -18.05 6.54 11.26
C ILE A 232 -18.01 7.14 12.67
N ARG A 233 -19.10 7.04 13.45
CA ARG A 233 -19.23 7.63 14.80
C ARG A 233 -18.07 7.33 15.74
N HIS A 234 -17.42 6.19 15.58
CA HIS A 234 -16.29 5.81 16.42
C HIS A 234 -15.06 6.76 16.30
N ILE A 235 -15.02 7.63 15.29
CA ILE A 235 -14.03 8.72 15.18
C ILE A 235 -13.98 9.63 16.42
N THR A 236 -15.09 9.80 17.14
CA THR A 236 -15.16 10.64 18.36
C THR A 236 -14.30 10.10 19.51
N ARG A 237 -13.90 8.83 19.44
CA ARG A 237 -13.08 8.14 20.44
C ARG A 237 -11.59 8.12 20.10
N TYR A 238 -11.20 8.62 18.93
CA TYR A 238 -9.80 8.61 18.52
C TYR A 238 -9.00 9.69 19.24
N ASN A 239 -7.78 9.32 19.65
CA ASN A 239 -6.79 10.29 20.09
C ASN A 239 -6.26 11.06 18.88
N GLY A 240 -6.24 12.39 18.98
CA GLY A 240 -5.75 13.26 17.92
C GLY A 240 -4.78 14.32 18.40
N VAL A 241 -4.41 15.20 17.47
CA VAL A 241 -3.53 16.34 17.71
C VAL A 241 -4.37 17.61 17.66
N ARG A 242 -4.41 18.37 18.75
CA ARG A 242 -4.97 19.72 18.72
C ARG A 242 -3.94 20.65 18.10
N TRP A 243 -4.31 21.30 17.02
CA TRP A 243 -3.48 22.26 16.30
C TRP A 243 -3.41 23.57 17.07
N VAL A 244 -2.20 24.12 17.18
CA VAL A 244 -1.96 25.44 17.78
C VAL A 244 -1.02 26.21 16.87
N HIS A 245 -1.49 27.34 16.33
CA HIS A 245 -0.75 28.10 15.31
C HIS A 245 0.63 28.58 15.76
N ASP A 246 0.80 28.86 17.05
CA ASP A 246 2.08 29.31 17.63
C ASP A 246 3.09 28.15 17.82
N TYR A 247 2.62 26.90 17.86
CA TYR A 247 3.43 25.72 18.18
C TYR A 247 3.37 24.65 17.07
N GLN A 248 3.45 25.07 15.81
CA GLN A 248 3.28 24.20 14.64
C GLN A 248 4.24 23.00 14.66
N GLU A 249 5.53 23.24 14.95
CA GLU A 249 6.53 22.18 14.98
C GLU A 249 6.23 21.12 16.04
N ALA A 250 5.80 21.51 17.24
CA ALA A 250 5.44 20.57 18.29
C ALA A 250 4.19 19.75 17.94
N CYS A 251 3.20 20.38 17.27
CA CYS A 251 2.04 19.67 16.73
C CYS A 251 2.49 18.63 15.68
N MET A 252 3.39 19.00 14.77
CA MET A 252 3.91 18.10 13.74
C MET A 252 4.75 16.96 14.33
N ASP A 253 5.55 17.21 15.35
CA ASP A 253 6.29 16.15 16.07
C ASP A 253 5.34 15.14 16.69
N LYS A 254 4.22 15.61 17.24
CA LYS A 254 3.17 14.73 17.78
C LYS A 254 2.52 13.90 16.68
N VAL A 255 2.19 14.51 15.53
CA VAL A 255 1.66 13.78 14.35
C VAL A 255 2.65 12.71 13.89
N GLU A 256 3.94 13.02 13.84
CA GLU A 256 4.98 12.07 13.44
C GLU A 256 5.09 10.88 14.40
N ARG A 257 4.94 11.11 15.71
CA ARG A 257 4.86 10.02 16.70
C ARG A 257 3.65 9.11 16.50
N PHE A 258 2.50 9.66 16.10
CA PHE A 258 1.33 8.86 15.71
C PHE A 258 1.59 8.05 14.44
N ILE A 259 2.26 8.65 13.44
CA ILE A 259 2.66 7.96 12.20
C ILE A 259 3.61 6.81 12.51
N LYS A 260 4.62 7.02 13.36
CA LYS A 260 5.60 5.99 13.77
C LYS A 260 5.04 4.94 14.74
N GLY A 261 3.84 5.16 15.29
CA GLY A 261 3.19 4.25 16.24
C GLY A 261 3.86 4.23 17.62
N GLU A 262 4.62 5.26 17.97
CA GLU A 262 5.38 5.34 19.23
C GLU A 262 4.47 5.53 20.45
N LEU A 263 3.26 6.07 20.26
CA LEU A 263 2.31 6.35 21.35
C LEU A 263 1.48 5.12 21.79
N ASN A 264 1.45 4.06 20.98
CA ASN A 264 0.77 2.80 21.32
C ASN A 264 1.72 1.79 22.00
N ARG A 265 3.03 2.08 22.04
CA ARG A 265 3.97 1.32 22.84
C ARG A 265 3.85 1.84 24.26
N THR A 266 3.20 1.07 25.14
CA THR A 266 3.40 1.25 26.58
C THR A 266 4.91 1.30 26.82
N PRO A 267 5.47 2.37 27.41
CA PRO A 267 6.84 2.31 27.84
C PRO A 267 6.89 1.23 28.91
N SER A 268 7.50 0.09 28.59
CA SER A 268 7.99 -0.82 29.61
C SER A 268 8.98 0.00 30.44
N ILE A 269 8.54 0.41 31.63
CA ILE A 269 9.39 0.97 32.66
C ILE A 269 10.33 -0.18 33.07
N GLY A 270 11.40 -0.35 32.30
CA GLY A 270 12.57 -1.13 32.65
C GLY A 270 13.36 -0.32 33.65
N GLN A 271 13.50 -0.87 34.84
CA GLN A 271 14.30 -0.35 35.95
C GLN A 271 15.70 0.06 35.47
N GLN A 272 16.00 1.35 35.53
CA GLN A 272 17.35 1.83 35.80
C GLN A 272 17.28 2.67 37.07
N GLN A 273 17.28 1.97 38.21
CA GLN A 273 17.75 2.57 39.45
C GLN A 273 19.27 2.69 39.32
N THR A 274 19.71 3.91 39.05
CA THR A 274 21.07 4.34 39.35
C THR A 274 21.29 4.22 40.86
N SER A 275 22.24 3.37 41.25
CA SER A 275 22.68 3.19 42.62
C SER A 275 23.44 4.44 43.07
N VAL A 276 22.73 5.38 43.69
CA VAL A 276 23.35 6.48 44.44
C VAL A 276 23.67 5.95 45.85
N THR A 277 24.96 5.79 46.14
CA THR A 277 25.47 5.58 47.49
C THR A 277 25.38 6.88 48.27
N SER A 278 24.44 6.98 49.20
CA SER A 278 24.41 8.05 50.20
C SER A 278 24.54 7.47 51.60
N SER A 279 25.69 7.76 52.21
CA SER A 279 26.01 7.54 53.61
C SER A 279 25.03 8.25 54.55
N ALA A 280 24.72 7.57 55.64
CA ALA A 280 23.80 8.01 56.68
C ALA A 280 24.34 9.18 57.49
N SER A 281 23.45 10.13 57.81
CA SER A 281 23.49 10.85 59.08
C SER A 281 22.08 11.27 59.51
N SER A 282 21.77 10.88 60.74
CA SER A 282 20.57 11.03 61.55
C SER A 282 20.07 12.47 61.74
N GLY A 283 18.73 12.62 61.80
CA GLY A 283 18.06 13.82 62.31
C GLY A 283 16.54 13.66 62.30
N ALA A 284 15.97 13.28 63.44
CA ALA A 284 14.54 13.10 63.65
C ALA A 284 13.80 14.45 63.76
N GLN A 285 12.65 14.59 63.07
CA GLN A 285 11.51 15.34 63.61
C GLN A 285 10.21 15.07 62.86
N GLN A 286 9.20 14.73 63.66
CA GLN A 286 7.81 14.47 63.27
C GLN A 286 7.12 15.76 62.81
N ARG A 287 6.21 15.65 61.83
CA ARG A 287 4.89 16.30 61.91
C ARG A 287 3.88 15.67 60.94
N LYS A 288 2.84 15.09 61.53
CA LYS A 288 1.59 14.65 60.90
C LYS A 288 0.75 15.87 60.55
N VAL A 289 0.15 15.90 59.36
CA VAL A 289 -1.15 16.56 59.14
C VAL A 289 -2.02 15.63 58.30
N SER A 290 -3.21 15.41 58.84
CA SER A 290 -4.30 14.58 58.33
C SER A 290 -5.20 15.41 57.41
N ALA A 291 -5.65 14.84 56.30
CA ALA A 291 -6.93 15.21 55.69
C ALA A 291 -7.55 13.99 55.00
N ARG A 292 -8.43 13.31 55.75
CA ARG A 292 -9.48 12.41 55.26
C ARG A 292 -10.57 13.26 54.62
N TRP A 293 -10.97 12.94 53.38
CA TRP A 293 -12.38 12.99 52.97
C TRP A 293 -12.78 11.62 52.44
N SER A 294 -13.99 11.21 52.78
CA SER A 294 -14.50 9.85 52.73
C SER A 294 -15.78 9.80 51.89
N ILE A 295 -15.97 8.67 51.18
CA ILE A 295 -17.27 8.03 50.80
C ILE A 295 -18.03 8.75 49.66
N ALA A 296 -18.46 8.10 48.57
CA ALA A 296 -19.38 6.96 48.57
C ALA A 296 -19.15 5.92 47.46
N LYS A 297 -19.26 4.65 47.87
CA LYS A 297 -19.51 3.49 47.01
C LYS A 297 -21.02 3.25 47.00
N THR A 298 -21.62 3.15 45.82
CA THR A 298 -22.92 2.49 45.65
C THR A 298 -22.68 1.09 45.09
N THR A 299 -23.10 0.10 45.87
CA THR A 299 -23.13 -1.32 45.52
C THR A 299 -24.51 -1.64 44.98
N GLN A 300 -24.58 -2.33 43.85
CA GLN A 300 -25.78 -3.08 43.48
C GLN A 300 -25.37 -4.54 43.21
N LYS A 301 -25.90 -5.44 44.05
CA LYS A 301 -25.82 -6.89 43.95
C LYS A 301 -27.02 -7.42 43.18
N CYS A 302 -26.80 -8.49 42.43
CA CYS A 302 -27.62 -9.71 42.22
C CYS A 302 -27.25 -10.27 40.84
N SER A 303 -27.17 -11.56 40.56
CA SER A 303 -27.22 -12.81 41.33
C SER A 303 -26.89 -13.91 40.31
N VAL A 304 -26.16 -14.93 40.75
CA VAL A 304 -25.74 -16.09 39.96
C VAL A 304 -26.92 -17.05 39.75
N THR A 305 -27.13 -17.52 38.53
CA THR A 305 -27.82 -18.80 38.27
C THR A 305 -26.98 -19.64 37.31
N ARG A 306 -26.74 -20.87 37.74
CA ARG A 306 -25.93 -21.94 37.14
C ARG A 306 -26.85 -22.87 36.36
N GLN A 307 -26.47 -23.27 35.14
CA GLN A 307 -26.88 -24.55 34.54
C GLN A 307 -25.83 -25.07 33.55
N GLN A 308 -25.72 -26.39 33.52
CA GLN A 308 -24.58 -27.20 33.04
C GLN A 308 -24.76 -27.70 31.59
N HIS A 309 -23.59 -27.94 30.96
CA HIS A 309 -23.21 -29.00 30.01
C HIS A 309 -24.03 -29.29 28.74
N SER A 310 -23.35 -29.20 27.60
CA SER A 310 -23.08 -30.38 26.75
C SER A 310 -21.85 -30.16 25.87
N GLU A 311 -20.93 -31.13 25.89
CA GLU A 311 -19.72 -31.24 25.09
C GLU A 311 -20.04 -31.80 23.70
N MET A 312 -19.26 -31.43 22.67
CA MET A 312 -18.87 -32.36 21.60
C MET A 312 -17.63 -31.88 20.82
N SER A 313 -16.56 -32.64 21.02
CA SER A 313 -15.60 -33.15 20.01
C SER A 313 -14.83 -32.17 19.12
N ASN A 314 -13.59 -31.88 19.53
CA ASN A 314 -12.52 -31.32 18.71
C ASN A 314 -11.64 -32.47 18.17
N ASN A 315 -11.62 -32.67 16.84
CA ASN A 315 -10.71 -33.64 16.20
C ASN A 315 -9.35 -32.99 15.92
N HIS A 316 -8.33 -33.50 16.61
CA HIS A 316 -6.92 -33.34 16.27
C HIS A 316 -6.61 -34.09 14.96
N PHE A 317 -5.96 -33.40 14.02
CA PHE A 317 -5.27 -34.04 12.91
C PHE A 317 -3.79 -33.65 12.98
N THR A 318 -2.97 -34.59 13.46
CA THR A 318 -1.52 -34.53 13.42
C THR A 318 -1.05 -34.91 12.02
N SER A 319 -0.36 -34.02 11.32
CA SER A 319 0.40 -34.36 10.11
C SER A 319 1.88 -34.10 10.36
N THR A 320 2.63 -35.20 10.46
CA THR A 320 4.08 -35.26 10.43
C THR A 320 4.55 -35.10 8.98
N ALA A 321 5.25 -34.02 8.67
CA ALA A 321 6.02 -33.90 7.44
C ALA A 321 7.43 -33.39 7.78
N SER A 322 8.41 -34.21 7.44
CA SER A 322 9.83 -34.00 7.65
C SER A 322 10.40 -33.17 6.50
N GLU A 323 10.81 -31.94 6.78
CA GLU A 323 11.54 -31.09 5.84
C GLU A 323 13.02 -31.51 5.77
N LYS A 324 13.39 -32.18 4.69
CA LYS A 324 14.79 -32.29 4.25
C LYS A 324 15.14 -31.09 3.39
N GLN A 325 15.81 -30.11 4.00
CA GLN A 325 16.53 -29.04 3.30
C GLN A 325 17.59 -29.64 2.38
N ARG A 326 17.48 -29.41 1.07
CA ARG A 326 18.56 -29.68 0.10
C ARG A 326 19.12 -28.34 -0.36
N ASN A 327 20.18 -27.91 0.32
CA ASN A 327 20.97 -26.74 -0.02
C ASN A 327 21.75 -27.04 -1.31
N LYS A 328 21.43 -26.36 -2.42
CA LYS A 328 22.28 -26.33 -3.62
C LYS A 328 22.82 -24.91 -3.79
N GLN A 329 24.08 -24.77 -3.41
CA GLN A 329 24.90 -23.59 -3.57
C GLN A 329 25.18 -23.39 -5.07
N TYR A 330 24.70 -22.30 -5.67
CA TYR A 330 25.08 -21.90 -7.02
C TYR A 330 26.46 -21.23 -6.97
N GLN A 331 27.45 -21.78 -7.69
CA GLN A 331 28.68 -21.06 -8.03
C GLN A 331 28.52 -20.39 -9.40
N PRO A 332 29.00 -19.15 -9.58
CA PRO A 332 29.02 -18.50 -10.89
C PRO A 332 30.16 -19.04 -11.76
N LEU A 333 29.87 -19.31 -13.03
CA LEU A 333 30.87 -19.67 -14.04
C LEU A 333 31.58 -18.41 -14.54
N VAL A 334 32.89 -18.34 -14.32
CA VAL A 334 33.79 -17.39 -14.99
C VAL A 334 34.30 -18.08 -16.27
N ILE A 335 34.08 -17.46 -17.43
CA ILE A 335 34.59 -17.94 -18.71
C ILE A 335 35.80 -17.09 -19.07
N ASP A 336 36.98 -17.71 -19.10
CA ASP A 336 38.24 -17.11 -19.53
C ASP A 336 38.33 -17.11 -21.07
N VAL A 337 38.66 -15.97 -21.67
CA VAL A 337 38.35 -15.67 -23.08
C VAL A 337 39.52 -15.93 -24.05
N ASN A 338 40.48 -16.80 -23.71
CA ASN A 338 41.70 -16.95 -24.51
C ASN A 338 42.14 -18.41 -24.77
N LEU A 339 41.29 -19.25 -25.41
CA LEU A 339 41.75 -20.53 -25.99
C LEU A 339 41.10 -20.86 -27.36
N PRO A 340 41.86 -21.46 -28.31
CA PRO A 340 41.43 -21.72 -29.69
C PRO A 340 40.48 -22.93 -29.86
N PRO A 341 39.78 -23.03 -31.01
CA PRO A 341 38.63 -23.91 -31.15
C PRO A 341 39.05 -25.32 -31.57
N ASN A 342 39.22 -26.23 -30.62
CA ASN A 342 38.89 -27.67 -30.74
C ASN A 342 39.33 -28.45 -29.49
N SER A 343 38.46 -28.51 -28.49
CA SER A 343 38.26 -29.68 -27.61
C SER A 343 37.21 -29.36 -26.56
N TYR A 344 35.96 -29.73 -26.81
CA TYR A 344 34.94 -29.79 -25.76
C TYR A 344 35.03 -31.17 -25.09
N ARG A 345 35.31 -31.21 -23.79
CA ARG A 345 34.92 -32.32 -22.90
C ARG A 345 34.16 -31.75 -21.72
N VAL A 346 32.96 -32.30 -21.49
CA VAL A 346 32.12 -32.03 -20.33
C VAL A 346 32.35 -33.16 -19.32
N TYR A 347 32.62 -32.82 -18.06
CA TYR A 347 32.48 -33.75 -16.93
C TYR A 347 31.47 -33.16 -15.94
N TYR A 348 30.71 -34.06 -15.31
CA TYR A 348 29.57 -33.80 -14.43
C TYR A 348 29.90 -33.01 -13.17
#